data_AF-A0A1M3M012-F1
#
_entry.id   AF-A0A1M3M012-F1
#
_cell.length_a   1.000
_cell.length_b   1.000
_cell.length_c   1.000
_cell.angle_alpha   90.00
_cell.angle_beta   90.00
_cell.angle_gamma   90.00
#
_symmetry.space_group_name_H-M   'P 1'
#
loop_
_entity.id
_entity.type
_entity.pdbx_description
1 polymer ?
#
loop_
_entity_poly.entity_id
_entity_poly.type
_entity_poly.pdbx_seq_one_letter_code
_entity_poly.pdbx_strand_id
1 'polypeptide(L)'
;MILQEIRPDESWIGGDGALGNAAALVPEDMPESALTLLRGSPATTPQWAVRPDVAWVVEQGLDAAAALRGMFPDQRFVPHVQASRAAVRFGLGERYAGEGFRVYVPDTAALRGYQVDDGDMPLTDWLHKADSLGFDTVWLTGSDIAAEGKGLDLELLDRGRRHFTGNLILSGGGVELRHLESLRAEGGCFGVIVPTTLLALHGADTLCSVLNPPVEPDGTDGVAA
;
A
#
# COMPACT_ATOMS: atom_id res chain seq x y z
N MET A 1 -7.34 8.85 0.00
CA MET A 1 -7.79 8.22 -1.26
C MET A 1 -7.96 6.72 -1.04
N ILE A 2 -9.08 6.11 -1.39
CA ILE A 2 -9.26 4.65 -1.23
C ILE A 2 -9.01 4.00 -2.58
N LEU A 3 -8.17 2.97 -2.64
CA LEU A 3 -7.83 2.20 -3.84
C LEU A 3 -8.02 0.75 -3.47
N GLN A 4 -8.71 -0.15 -4.17
CA GLN A 4 -8.98 -1.51 -3.63
C GLN A 4 -8.05 -2.60 -4.21
N GLU A 5 -8.04 -3.85 -3.73
CA GLU A 5 -7.16 -4.96 -4.20
C GLU A 5 -8.00 -6.21 -4.36
N ILE A 6 -8.08 -6.77 -5.58
CA ILE A 6 -8.84 -7.99 -5.81
C ILE A 6 -8.25 -8.84 -6.92
N ARG A 7 -8.33 -10.15 -6.65
CA ARG A 7 -8.19 -11.30 -7.54
C ARG A 7 -9.10 -11.21 -8.80
N PRO A 8 -8.86 -12.06 -9.82
CA PRO A 8 -9.02 -11.72 -11.24
C PRO A 8 -10.42 -11.37 -11.79
N ASP A 9 -11.52 -11.54 -11.08
CA ASP A 9 -12.79 -11.81 -11.78
C ASP A 9 -13.97 -10.84 -11.57
N GLU A 10 -13.88 -9.75 -10.79
CA GLU A 10 -15.02 -8.82 -10.66
C GLU A 10 -14.59 -7.34 -10.59
N SER A 11 -15.37 -6.47 -11.26
CA SER A 11 -15.16 -5.04 -11.54
C SER A 11 -15.47 -4.10 -10.37
N TRP A 12 -14.67 -3.04 -10.16
CA TRP A 12 -14.81 -2.09 -9.03
C TRP A 12 -14.69 -0.64 -9.46
N ILE A 13 -15.57 0.22 -8.92
CA ILE A 13 -15.50 1.69 -8.96
C ILE A 13 -15.79 2.18 -7.53
N GLY A 14 -14.89 2.99 -6.94
CA GLY A 14 -14.98 3.53 -5.59
C GLY A 14 -14.59 5.02 -5.54
N GLY A 15 -15.13 5.73 -4.55
CA GLY A 15 -15.48 7.16 -4.59
C GLY A 15 -14.36 8.21 -4.51
N ASP A 16 -13.09 7.84 -4.47
CA ASP A 16 -11.96 8.78 -4.67
C ASP A 16 -10.77 8.13 -5.39
N GLY A 17 -10.92 6.89 -5.85
CA GLY A 17 -9.90 6.11 -6.53
C GLY A 17 -10.41 4.73 -6.92
N ALA A 18 -9.91 4.16 -8.01
CA ALA A 18 -10.32 2.85 -8.49
C ALA A 18 -9.10 1.93 -8.68
N LEU A 19 -9.21 0.64 -8.34
CA LEU A 19 -8.27 -0.37 -8.85
C LEU A 19 -9.04 -1.29 -9.80
N GLY A 20 -8.48 -1.56 -10.97
CA GLY A 20 -9.05 -2.57 -11.86
C GLY A 20 -8.04 -3.20 -12.80
N ASN A 21 -8.49 -4.26 -13.47
CA ASN A 21 -7.81 -4.75 -14.65
C ASN A 21 -8.15 -3.82 -15.83
N ALA A 22 -7.13 -3.23 -16.46
CA ALA A 22 -7.32 -2.29 -17.56
C ALA A 22 -8.13 -2.89 -18.74
N ALA A 23 -8.06 -4.21 -18.94
CA ALA A 23 -8.77 -4.90 -20.01
C ALA A 23 -10.27 -5.10 -19.71
N ALA A 24 -10.67 -5.02 -18.43
CA ALA A 24 -12.05 -5.25 -17.99
C ALA A 24 -12.85 -3.94 -17.82
N LEU A 25 -12.19 -2.79 -18.01
CA LEU A 25 -12.78 -1.47 -17.78
C LEU A 25 -12.77 -0.64 -19.08
N VAL A 26 -13.68 0.32 -19.14
CA VAL A 26 -13.81 1.28 -20.24
C VAL A 26 -13.47 2.68 -19.69
N PRO A 27 -12.47 3.39 -20.25
CA PRO A 27 -12.05 4.70 -19.74
C PRO A 27 -13.18 5.73 -19.63
N GLU A 28 -14.13 5.72 -20.56
CA GLU A 28 -15.24 6.67 -20.64
C GLU A 28 -16.25 6.53 -19.49
N ASP A 29 -16.31 5.36 -18.86
CA ASP A 29 -17.22 5.09 -17.74
C ASP A 29 -16.62 5.47 -16.37
N MET A 30 -15.34 5.88 -16.34
CA MET A 30 -14.63 6.18 -15.10
C MET A 30 -14.64 7.68 -14.75
N PRO A 31 -14.96 8.04 -13.49
CA PRO A 31 -14.92 9.44 -13.04
C PRO A 31 -13.52 10.03 -13.18
N GLU A 32 -13.41 11.29 -13.61
CA GLU A 32 -12.13 11.99 -13.86
C GLU A 32 -11.39 12.44 -12.59
N SER A 33 -12.05 12.46 -11.44
CA SER A 33 -11.53 13.04 -10.20
C SER A 33 -10.76 12.06 -9.30
N ALA A 34 -10.66 10.78 -9.68
CA ALA A 34 -10.23 9.69 -8.83
C ALA A 34 -8.96 9.04 -9.39
N LEU A 35 -7.90 8.87 -8.58
CA LEU A 35 -6.71 8.13 -9.03
C LEU A 35 -7.12 6.69 -9.37
N THR A 36 -6.86 6.27 -10.60
CA THR A 36 -7.17 4.94 -11.07
C THR A 36 -5.89 4.11 -11.15
N LEU A 37 -5.72 3.17 -10.23
CA LEU A 37 -4.72 2.12 -10.32
C LEU A 37 -5.16 1.04 -11.31
N LEU A 38 -4.28 0.65 -12.23
CA LEU A 38 -4.57 -0.40 -13.21
C LEU A 38 -3.53 -1.51 -13.18
N ARG A 39 -4.02 -2.75 -13.21
CA ARG A 39 -3.21 -3.91 -13.61
C ARG A 39 -3.16 -3.99 -15.13
N GLY A 40 -1.97 -4.18 -15.69
CA GLY A 40 -1.74 -4.25 -17.13
C GLY A 40 -0.54 -3.42 -17.56
N SER A 41 -0.57 -2.93 -18.80
CA SER A 41 0.46 -2.02 -19.31
C SER A 41 -0.10 -1.03 -20.34
N PRO A 42 0.56 0.13 -20.53
CA PRO A 42 0.24 1.04 -21.62
C PRO A 42 0.31 0.38 -23.00
N ALA A 43 1.12 -0.67 -23.18
CA ALA A 43 1.26 -1.38 -24.46
C ALA A 43 0.02 -2.23 -24.79
N THR A 44 -0.57 -2.88 -23.78
CA THR A 44 -1.71 -3.78 -23.96
C THR A 44 -3.04 -3.05 -23.97
N THR A 45 -3.09 -1.89 -23.31
CA THR A 45 -4.32 -1.12 -23.07
C THR A 45 -4.05 0.39 -23.22
N PRO A 46 -3.63 0.84 -24.42
CA PRO A 46 -3.17 2.21 -24.66
C PRO A 46 -4.26 3.27 -24.49
N GLN A 47 -5.53 2.90 -24.57
CA GLN A 47 -6.66 3.80 -24.34
C GLN A 47 -6.66 4.43 -22.93
N TRP A 48 -6.02 3.79 -21.95
CA TRP A 48 -5.86 4.34 -20.60
C TRP A 48 -4.67 5.29 -20.48
N ALA A 49 -3.71 5.24 -21.40
CA ALA A 49 -2.46 6.01 -21.30
C ALA A 49 -2.66 7.52 -21.49
N VAL A 50 -3.81 7.95 -22.04
CA VAL A 50 -4.14 9.37 -22.23
C VAL A 50 -4.68 10.03 -20.96
N ARG A 51 -5.01 9.25 -19.93
CA ARG A 51 -5.63 9.73 -18.69
C ARG A 51 -4.56 10.06 -17.64
N PRO A 52 -4.45 11.32 -17.16
CA PRO A 52 -3.41 11.74 -16.22
C PRO A 52 -3.64 11.21 -14.79
N ASP A 53 -4.87 10.80 -14.48
CA ASP A 53 -5.30 10.21 -13.22
C ASP A 53 -5.04 8.69 -13.14
N VAL A 54 -4.46 8.09 -14.18
CA VAL A 54 -4.13 6.65 -14.19
C VAL A 54 -2.71 6.40 -13.70
N ALA A 55 -2.54 5.37 -12.88
CA ALA A 55 -1.25 4.80 -12.56
C ALA A 55 -1.24 3.27 -12.70
N TRP A 56 -0.15 2.72 -13.23
CA TRP A 56 -0.01 1.30 -13.53
C TRP A 56 0.66 0.57 -12.37
N VAL A 57 0.01 -0.47 -11.84
CA VAL A 57 0.54 -1.29 -10.75
C VAL A 57 1.56 -2.27 -11.28
N VAL A 58 2.72 -2.34 -10.64
CA VAL A 58 3.81 -3.28 -11.00
C VAL A 58 4.11 -4.19 -9.81
N GLU A 59 3.74 -5.46 -9.95
CA GLU A 59 3.91 -6.49 -8.91
C GLU A 59 5.21 -7.30 -9.09
N GLN A 60 5.97 -7.05 -10.17
CA GLN A 60 7.20 -7.79 -10.52
C GLN A 60 8.48 -7.20 -9.89
N GLY A 61 8.34 -6.33 -8.89
CA GLY A 61 9.46 -5.70 -8.19
C GLY A 61 9.92 -4.36 -8.79
N LEU A 62 10.81 -3.68 -8.06
CA LEU A 62 11.23 -2.30 -8.37
C LEU A 62 11.97 -2.16 -9.69
N ASP A 63 12.83 -3.12 -10.04
CA ASP A 63 13.63 -3.04 -11.26
C ASP A 63 12.75 -3.17 -12.51
N ALA A 64 11.74 -4.03 -12.45
CA ALA A 64 10.73 -4.15 -13.51
C ALA A 64 9.91 -2.85 -13.64
N ALA A 65 9.50 -2.25 -12.52
CA ALA A 65 8.79 -0.98 -12.52
C ALA A 65 9.64 0.16 -13.13
N ALA A 66 10.93 0.21 -12.80
CA ALA A 66 11.84 1.22 -13.32
C ALA A 66 12.08 1.05 -14.82
N ALA A 67 12.20 -0.20 -15.29
CA ALA A 67 12.32 -0.51 -16.71
C ALA A 67 11.06 -0.08 -17.49
N LEU A 68 9.85 -0.37 -16.96
CA LEU A 68 8.60 0.06 -17.56
C LEU A 68 8.48 1.58 -17.64
N ARG A 69 8.88 2.30 -16.59
CA ARG A 69 8.92 3.77 -16.62
C ARG A 69 9.92 4.30 -17.65
N GLY A 70 11.05 3.62 -17.86
CA GLY A 70 11.99 3.94 -18.93
C GLY A 70 11.40 3.75 -20.33
N MET A 71 10.53 2.75 -20.51
CA MET A 71 9.82 2.50 -21.78
C MET A 71 8.64 3.45 -22.02
N PHE A 72 7.98 3.89 -20.96
CA PHE A 72 6.79 4.75 -21.00
C PHE A 72 6.96 5.97 -20.06
N PRO A 73 7.82 6.94 -20.41
CA PRO A 73 8.22 8.01 -19.49
C PRO A 73 7.07 8.96 -19.09
N ASP A 74 6.04 9.06 -19.92
CA ASP A 74 4.86 9.91 -19.67
C ASP A 74 3.78 9.21 -18.81
N GLN A 75 4.04 7.98 -18.36
CA GLN A 75 3.10 7.17 -17.59
C GLN A 75 3.52 7.06 -16.13
N ARG A 76 2.54 6.94 -15.23
CA ARG A 76 2.79 6.74 -13.80
C ARG A 76 2.80 5.26 -13.46
N PHE A 77 3.77 4.82 -12.69
CA PHE A 77 3.90 3.43 -12.24
C PHE A 77 3.98 3.39 -10.71
N VAL A 78 3.22 2.48 -10.10
CA VAL A 78 3.20 2.24 -8.66
C VAL A 78 3.75 0.84 -8.40
N PRO A 79 4.99 0.69 -7.91
CA PRO A 79 5.49 -0.61 -7.49
C PRO A 79 4.69 -1.07 -6.27
N HIS A 80 4.31 -2.34 -6.31
CA HIS A 80 3.58 -3.04 -5.26
C HIS A 80 4.48 -4.11 -4.66
N VAL A 81 4.42 -4.25 -3.33
CA VAL A 81 5.22 -5.24 -2.61
C VAL A 81 4.49 -5.77 -1.38
N GLN A 82 4.69 -7.05 -1.07
CA GLN A 82 4.22 -7.64 0.18
C GLN A 82 5.32 -7.56 1.23
N ALA A 83 4.97 -7.06 2.41
CA ALA A 83 5.85 -6.95 3.55
C ALA A 83 5.37 -7.89 4.67
N SER A 84 6.29 -8.72 5.17
CA SER A 84 6.07 -9.63 6.29
C SER A 84 7.08 -9.37 7.39
N ARG A 85 6.75 -9.70 8.63
CA ARG A 85 7.74 -9.69 9.71
C ARG A 85 8.74 -10.81 9.47
N ALA A 86 10.02 -10.52 9.68
CA ALA A 86 11.05 -11.55 9.59
C ALA A 86 10.76 -12.67 10.60
N ALA A 87 10.64 -13.91 10.12
CA ALA A 87 10.47 -15.06 11.00
C ALA A 87 11.68 -15.14 11.95
N VAL A 88 11.41 -15.32 13.24
CA VAL A 88 12.47 -15.45 14.26
C VAL A 88 13.27 -16.72 13.96
N ARG A 89 14.47 -16.56 13.41
CA ARG A 89 15.41 -17.66 13.21
C ARG A 89 16.23 -17.83 14.48
N PHE A 90 16.21 -19.04 15.03
CA PHE A 90 17.07 -19.41 16.16
C PHE A 90 18.36 -20.00 15.60
N GLY A 91 19.48 -19.28 15.77
CA GLY A 91 20.82 -19.78 15.44
C GLY A 91 21.46 -20.48 16.64
N LEU A 92 22.29 -21.48 16.35
CA LEU A 92 23.25 -22.03 17.33
C LEU A 92 24.47 -21.12 17.34
N GLY A 93 24.75 -20.45 18.46
CA GLY A 93 25.95 -19.65 18.59
C GLY A 93 27.21 -20.52 18.46
N GLU A 94 28.08 -20.19 17.49
CA GLU A 94 29.32 -20.94 17.22
C GLU A 94 30.30 -20.97 18.41
N ARG A 95 30.09 -20.14 19.43
CA ARG A 95 30.98 -19.97 20.59
C ARG A 95 30.75 -20.94 21.75
N TYR A 96 29.82 -21.88 21.66
CA TYR A 96 29.51 -22.83 22.73
C TYR A 96 29.71 -24.29 22.29
N ALA A 97 30.96 -24.67 22.04
CA ALA A 97 31.39 -26.06 21.79
C ALA A 97 31.88 -26.73 23.10
N GLY A 98 31.16 -26.55 24.21
CA GLY A 98 31.41 -27.24 25.49
C GLY A 98 30.24 -28.13 25.86
N GLU A 99 30.51 -29.32 26.40
CA GLU A 99 29.48 -30.22 26.93
C GLU A 99 28.73 -29.55 28.09
N GLY A 100 27.55 -29.01 27.80
CA GLY A 100 26.65 -28.43 28.80
C GLY A 100 25.88 -27.23 28.26
N PHE A 101 24.60 -27.44 27.98
CA PHE A 101 23.57 -26.44 27.63
C PHE A 101 23.83 -25.57 26.39
N ARG A 102 23.04 -25.81 25.33
CA ARG A 102 22.93 -24.93 24.16
C ARG A 102 21.94 -23.81 24.48
N VAL A 103 22.41 -22.58 24.53
CA VAL A 103 21.54 -21.40 24.67
C VAL A 103 21.20 -20.90 23.27
N TYR A 104 19.92 -20.96 22.89
CA TYR A 104 19.41 -20.30 21.69
C TYR A 104 19.22 -18.81 21.99
N VAL A 105 20.04 -17.96 21.38
CA VAL A 105 19.86 -16.51 21.46
C VAL A 105 19.08 -16.08 20.21
N PRO A 106 17.88 -15.52 20.34
CA PRO A 106 17.17 -14.97 19.19
C PRO A 106 18.00 -13.80 18.64
N ASP A 107 18.09 -13.73 17.31
CA ASP A 107 18.67 -12.57 16.66
C ASP A 107 17.75 -11.35 16.89
N THR A 108 18.18 -10.45 17.77
CA THR A 108 17.43 -9.25 18.13
C THR A 108 17.35 -8.23 17.00
N ALA A 109 18.25 -8.29 16.02
CA ALA A 109 18.16 -7.48 14.81
C ALA A 109 17.05 -7.99 13.88
N ALA A 110 16.86 -9.32 13.80
CA ALA A 110 15.78 -9.92 13.02
C ALA A 110 14.38 -9.70 13.64
N LEU A 111 14.30 -9.55 14.97
CA LEU A 111 13.03 -9.47 15.72
C LEU A 111 12.16 -8.25 15.40
N ARG A 112 12.68 -7.25 14.69
CA ARG A 112 11.94 -6.02 14.36
C ARG A 112 12.06 -5.63 12.89
N GLY A 113 12.48 -6.52 11.99
CA GLY A 113 12.57 -6.19 10.57
C GLY A 113 11.30 -6.58 9.81
N TYR A 114 10.87 -5.73 8.87
CA TYR A 114 10.03 -6.18 7.77
C TYR A 114 10.94 -6.66 6.63
N GLN A 115 10.59 -7.79 6.04
CA GLN A 115 11.16 -8.29 4.80
C GLN A 115 10.10 -8.13 3.72
N VAL A 116 10.54 -7.85 2.49
CA VAL A 116 9.66 -7.78 1.34
C VAL A 116 9.84 -8.99 0.41
N ASP A 117 8.78 -9.36 -0.30
CA ASP A 117 8.80 -10.47 -1.27
C ASP A 117 9.57 -10.14 -2.57
N ASP A 118 9.91 -8.88 -2.81
CA ASP A 118 10.84 -8.43 -3.84
C ASP A 118 12.29 -8.73 -3.46
N GLY A 119 12.72 -9.97 -3.73
CA GLY A 119 14.11 -10.41 -3.55
C GLY A 119 14.54 -10.62 -2.09
N ASP A 120 13.60 -10.87 -1.18
CA ASP A 120 13.85 -11.08 0.26
C ASP A 120 14.67 -9.93 0.89
N MET A 121 14.38 -8.69 0.47
CA MET A 121 15.09 -7.49 0.91
C MET A 121 14.48 -6.92 2.19
N PRO A 122 15.27 -6.31 3.10
CA PRO A 122 14.71 -5.50 4.18
C PRO A 122 13.87 -4.35 3.62
N LEU A 123 12.68 -4.12 4.20
CA LEU A 123 11.76 -3.05 3.75
C LEU A 123 12.45 -1.68 3.67
N THR A 124 13.30 -1.34 4.64
CA THR A 124 14.03 -0.07 4.65
C THR A 124 14.92 0.09 3.42
N ASP A 125 15.62 -0.97 3.02
CA ASP A 125 16.50 -0.94 1.85
C ASP A 125 15.68 -0.86 0.56
N TRP A 126 14.54 -1.57 0.53
CA TRP A 126 13.59 -1.52 -0.58
C TRP A 126 13.02 -0.11 -0.79
N LEU A 127 12.60 0.57 0.29
CA LEU A 127 12.07 1.94 0.23
C LEU A 127 13.14 2.96 -0.20
N HIS A 128 14.37 2.87 0.33
CA HIS A 128 15.47 3.71 -0.14
C HIS A 128 15.77 3.47 -1.63
N LYS A 129 15.71 2.20 -2.08
CA LYS A 129 15.86 1.87 -3.50
C LYS A 129 14.74 2.51 -4.32
N ALA A 130 13.49 2.43 -3.88
CA ALA A 130 12.35 3.06 -4.55
C ALA A 130 12.52 4.59 -4.68
N ASP A 131 12.93 5.28 -3.62
CA ASP A 131 13.25 6.72 -3.63
C ASP A 131 14.41 7.01 -4.59
N SER A 132 15.48 6.21 -4.58
CA SER A 132 16.64 6.41 -5.48
C SER A 132 16.29 6.20 -6.95
N LEU A 133 15.31 5.33 -7.22
CA LEU A 133 14.73 5.13 -8.54
C LEU A 133 13.73 6.23 -8.86
N GLY A 134 13.36 7.14 -7.94
CA GLY A 134 12.48 8.28 -8.20
C GLY A 134 11.01 7.91 -8.32
N PHE A 135 10.55 6.86 -7.63
CA PHE A 135 9.11 6.61 -7.51
C PHE A 135 8.50 7.62 -6.54
N ASP A 136 7.38 8.23 -6.93
CA ASP A 136 6.64 9.21 -6.12
C ASP A 136 5.60 8.53 -5.21
N THR A 137 5.23 7.29 -5.51
CA THR A 137 4.17 6.54 -4.85
C THR A 137 4.57 5.06 -4.81
N VAL A 138 4.38 4.40 -3.66
CA VAL A 138 4.54 2.95 -3.53
C VAL A 138 3.33 2.33 -2.82
N TRP A 139 3.06 1.07 -3.11
CA TRP A 139 2.00 0.30 -2.46
C TRP A 139 2.59 -0.83 -1.62
N LEU A 140 2.36 -0.77 -0.31
CA LEU A 140 2.77 -1.78 0.67
C LEU A 140 1.59 -2.63 1.14
N THR A 141 1.75 -3.96 1.14
CA THR A 141 0.76 -4.90 1.69
C THR A 141 1.32 -5.61 2.92
N GLY A 142 0.66 -5.49 4.07
CA GLY A 142 1.04 -6.25 5.28
C GLY A 142 0.52 -7.69 5.22
N SER A 143 1.35 -8.67 4.85
CA SER A 143 0.91 -10.05 4.62
C SER A 143 0.39 -10.75 5.89
N ASP A 144 1.04 -10.51 7.02
CA ASP A 144 0.74 -11.17 8.28
C ASP A 144 -0.62 -10.71 8.83
N ILE A 145 -0.86 -9.40 8.84
CA ILE A 145 -2.13 -8.84 9.32
C ILE A 145 -3.26 -9.11 8.33
N ALA A 146 -2.96 -9.19 7.03
CA ALA A 146 -3.93 -9.63 6.03
C ALA A 146 -4.47 -11.03 6.31
N ALA A 147 -3.59 -11.97 6.69
CA ALA A 147 -3.99 -13.34 7.04
C ALA A 147 -4.86 -13.39 8.31
N GLU A 148 -4.64 -12.47 9.25
CA GLU A 148 -5.35 -12.45 10.53
C GLU A 148 -6.64 -11.60 10.51
N GLY A 149 -6.81 -10.70 9.54
CA GLY A 149 -7.96 -9.80 9.45
C GLY A 149 -8.05 -8.81 10.61
N LYS A 150 -6.92 -8.47 11.25
CA LYS A 150 -6.87 -7.67 12.49
C LYS A 150 -6.66 -6.17 12.27
N GLY A 151 -6.96 -5.67 11.08
CA GLY A 151 -6.79 -4.27 10.72
C GLY A 151 -5.62 -4.01 9.79
N LEU A 152 -5.26 -2.74 9.67
CA LEU A 152 -4.17 -2.30 8.79
C LEU A 152 -2.86 -2.28 9.59
N ASP A 153 -1.75 -2.56 8.91
CA ASP A 153 -0.44 -2.54 9.54
C ASP A 153 0.09 -1.11 9.73
N LEU A 154 -0.24 -0.51 10.86
CA LEU A 154 0.19 0.85 11.21
C LEU A 154 1.70 0.92 11.51
N GLU A 155 2.32 -0.18 11.95
CA GLU A 155 3.78 -0.21 12.13
C GLU A 155 4.49 -0.20 10.77
N LEU A 156 3.95 -0.94 9.79
CA LEU A 156 4.41 -0.88 8.41
C LEU A 156 4.29 0.54 7.83
N LEU A 157 3.18 1.24 8.10
CA LEU A 157 2.98 2.63 7.70
C LEU A 157 4.02 3.57 8.31
N ASP A 158 4.18 3.55 9.63
CA ASP A 158 5.13 4.40 10.35
C ASP A 158 6.56 4.19 9.83
N ARG A 159 6.97 2.95 9.56
CA ARG A 159 8.25 2.65 8.93
C ARG A 159 8.36 3.17 7.52
N GLY A 160 7.31 2.97 6.71
CA GLY A 160 7.21 3.53 5.37
C GLY A 160 7.51 5.02 5.38
N ARG A 161 6.82 5.77 6.25
CA ARG A 161 6.94 7.24 6.35
C ARG A 161 8.33 7.71 6.78
N ARG A 162 9.05 6.91 7.56
CA ARG A 162 10.41 7.26 8.01
C ARG A 162 11.46 7.07 6.93
N HIS A 163 11.21 6.19 5.96
CA HIS A 163 12.22 5.73 4.99
C HIS A 163 11.86 6.02 3.53
N PHE A 164 10.65 6.51 3.26
CA PHE A 164 10.18 6.87 1.93
C PHE A 164 9.60 8.28 1.94
N THR A 165 10.03 9.10 0.99
CA THR A 165 9.61 10.51 0.92
C THR A 165 8.32 10.73 0.14
N GLY A 166 7.91 9.76 -0.67
CA GLY A 166 6.71 9.82 -1.48
C GLY A 166 5.42 9.38 -0.77
N ASN A 167 4.41 9.10 -1.59
CA ASN A 167 3.08 8.68 -1.17
C ASN A 167 3.02 7.18 -0.87
N LEU A 168 2.40 6.83 0.26
CA LEU A 168 2.22 5.43 0.67
C LEU A 168 0.77 4.99 0.47
N ILE A 169 0.59 3.91 -0.29
CA ILE A 169 -0.66 3.18 -0.37
C ILE A 169 -0.53 1.92 0.50
N LEU A 170 -1.51 1.65 1.35
CA LEU A 170 -1.53 0.47 2.21
C LEU A 170 -2.62 -0.51 1.80
N SER A 171 -2.31 -1.82 1.82
CA SER A 171 -3.33 -2.87 1.84
C SER A 171 -3.03 -3.92 2.92
N GLY A 172 -4.03 -4.79 3.14
CA GLY A 172 -3.92 -5.94 4.05
C GLY A 172 -4.66 -5.74 5.36
N GLY A 173 -5.61 -6.64 5.65
CA GLY A 173 -6.24 -6.83 6.97
C GLY A 173 -7.33 -5.81 7.37
N GLY A 174 -7.51 -4.72 6.62
CA GLY A 174 -8.56 -3.72 6.84
C GLY A 174 -9.98 -4.21 6.49
N VAL A 175 -10.55 -5.10 7.30
CA VAL A 175 -11.85 -5.75 7.05
C VAL A 175 -13.07 -5.11 7.75
N GLU A 176 -12.87 -4.05 8.54
CA GLU A 176 -13.91 -3.37 9.33
C GLU A 176 -13.73 -1.85 9.29
N LEU A 177 -14.81 -1.08 9.44
CA LEU A 177 -14.78 0.39 9.40
C LEU A 177 -13.83 0.99 10.44
N ARG A 178 -13.79 0.43 11.67
CA ARG A 178 -12.90 0.87 12.75
C ARG A 178 -11.41 0.79 12.39
N HIS A 179 -11.03 -0.09 11.45
CA HIS A 179 -9.66 -0.18 10.97
C HIS A 179 -9.27 1.07 10.16
N LEU A 180 -10.22 1.66 9.42
CA LEU A 180 -10.03 2.91 8.69
C LEU A 180 -10.00 4.12 9.63
N GLU A 181 -10.83 4.12 10.68
CA GLU A 181 -10.78 5.14 11.73
C GLU A 181 -9.42 5.16 12.44
N SER A 182 -8.86 3.97 12.71
CA SER A 182 -7.52 3.82 13.29
C SER A 182 -6.44 4.35 12.33
N LEU A 183 -6.54 4.01 11.03
CA LEU A 183 -5.64 4.54 10.01
C LEU A 183 -5.69 6.07 9.93
N ARG A 184 -6.90 6.65 9.96
CA ARG A 184 -7.08 8.10 9.94
C ARG A 184 -6.40 8.77 11.12
N ALA A 185 -6.57 8.21 12.32
CA ALA A 185 -5.97 8.75 13.54
C ALA A 185 -4.43 8.77 13.46
N GLU A 186 -3.84 7.76 12.84
CA GLU A 186 -2.39 7.68 12.58
C GLU A 186 -1.92 8.69 11.51
N GLY A 187 -2.72 8.85 10.45
CA GLY A 187 -2.45 9.76 9.34
C GLY A 187 -1.24 9.36 8.49
N GLY A 188 -0.88 10.20 7.51
CA GLY A 188 0.31 10.01 6.66
C GLY A 188 0.21 8.85 5.65
N CYS A 189 -1.00 8.31 5.45
CA CYS A 189 -1.30 7.35 4.40
C CYS A 189 -1.96 8.09 3.23
N PHE A 190 -1.39 7.99 2.02
CA PHE A 190 -1.94 8.62 0.83
C PHE A 190 -3.21 7.90 0.37
N GLY A 191 -3.17 6.56 0.40
CA GLY A 191 -4.36 5.78 0.17
C GLY A 191 -4.40 4.39 0.77
N VAL A 192 -5.59 3.82 0.82
CA VAL A 192 -5.81 2.53 1.48
C VAL A 192 -6.65 1.61 0.63
N ILE A 193 -6.31 0.34 0.74
CA ILE A 193 -6.90 -0.73 -0.01
C ILE A 193 -7.69 -1.67 0.85
N VAL A 194 -9.00 -1.69 0.56
CA VAL A 194 -10.02 -2.36 1.34
C VAL A 194 -10.64 -3.51 0.55
N PRO A 195 -11.11 -4.55 1.24
CA PRO A 195 -11.86 -5.62 0.62
C PRO A 195 -13.19 -5.13 0.06
N THR A 196 -13.55 -5.76 -1.04
CA THR A 196 -14.88 -5.85 -1.65
C THR A 196 -16.06 -5.80 -0.69
N THR A 197 -16.02 -6.69 0.30
CA THR A 197 -17.08 -6.89 1.27
C THR A 197 -17.29 -5.66 2.15
N LEU A 198 -16.20 -4.97 2.51
CA LEU A 198 -16.27 -3.75 3.31
C LEU A 198 -16.88 -2.59 2.51
N LEU A 199 -16.52 -2.47 1.23
CA LEU A 199 -17.15 -1.49 0.34
C LEU A 199 -18.64 -1.78 0.12
N ALA A 200 -18.99 -3.03 -0.16
CA ALA A 200 -20.39 -3.41 -0.36
C ALA A 200 -21.23 -3.15 0.89
N LEU A 201 -20.65 -3.30 2.09
CA LEU A 201 -21.34 -3.11 3.36
C LEU A 201 -21.59 -1.64 3.70
N HIS A 202 -20.63 -0.75 3.44
CA HIS A 202 -20.69 0.64 3.90
C HIS A 202 -20.85 1.67 2.77
N GLY A 203 -20.56 1.31 1.53
CA GLY A 203 -20.50 2.22 0.39
C GLY A 203 -19.25 3.10 0.37
N ALA A 204 -18.87 3.56 -0.82
CA ALA A 204 -17.66 4.37 -1.01
C ALA A 204 -17.67 5.67 -0.20
N ASP A 205 -18.77 6.41 -0.23
CA ASP A 205 -18.91 7.70 0.43
C ASP A 205 -18.68 7.61 1.95
N THR A 206 -19.20 6.55 2.58
CA THR A 206 -18.99 6.30 4.00
C THR A 206 -17.51 6.04 4.29
N LEU A 207 -16.85 5.20 3.50
CA LEU A 207 -15.42 4.92 3.72
C LEU A 207 -14.56 6.18 3.48
N CYS A 208 -14.90 6.99 2.47
CA CYS A 208 -14.19 8.23 2.18
C CYS A 208 -14.39 9.28 3.28
N SER A 209 -15.61 9.43 3.79
CA SER A 209 -15.89 10.36 4.90
C SER A 209 -15.24 9.93 6.22
N VAL A 210 -15.01 8.63 6.43
CA VAL A 210 -14.19 8.18 7.55
C VAL A 210 -12.77 8.69 7.41
N LEU A 211 -12.11 8.50 6.27
CA LEU A 211 -10.70 8.88 6.08
C LEU A 211 -10.48 10.39 5.95
N ASN A 212 -11.42 11.08 5.30
CA ASN A 212 -11.41 12.52 5.03
C ASN A 212 -12.71 13.14 5.54
N PRO A 213 -12.89 13.30 6.87
CA PRO A 213 -14.09 13.93 7.40
C PRO A 213 -14.18 15.37 6.90
N PRO A 214 -15.39 15.89 6.63
CA PRO A 214 -15.56 17.29 6.27
C PRO A 214 -14.96 18.17 7.37
N VAL A 215 -14.21 19.20 6.97
CA VAL A 215 -13.69 20.20 7.91
C VAL A 215 -14.90 20.83 8.60
N GLU A 216 -15.05 20.63 9.90
CA GLU A 216 -16.09 21.32 10.65
C GLU A 216 -15.87 22.82 10.47
N PRO A 217 -16.92 23.60 10.11
CA PRO A 217 -16.77 25.03 10.00
C PRO A 217 -16.35 25.54 11.37
N ASP A 218 -15.12 26.07 11.45
CA ASP A 218 -14.58 26.68 12.66
C ASP A 218 -15.63 27.67 13.19
N GLY A 219 -16.24 27.35 14.33
CA GLY A 219 -17.27 28.17 14.98
C GLY A 219 -16.74 29.48 15.57
N THR A 220 -15.72 30.07 14.93
CA THR A 220 -15.13 31.37 15.31
C THR A 220 -15.72 32.50 14.47
N ASP A 221 -17.03 32.50 14.27
CA ASP A 221 -17.78 33.72 13.95
C ASP A 221 -18.43 34.26 15.23
N GLY A 222 -17.89 35.38 15.74
CA GLY A 222 -18.70 36.34 16.50
C GLY A 222 -18.47 36.46 18.00
N VAL A 223 -17.29 36.92 18.42
CA VAL A 223 -17.22 37.90 19.51
C VAL A 223 -16.55 39.15 18.94
N ALA A 224 -17.33 39.91 18.16
CA ALA A 224 -17.05 41.32 17.94
C ALA A 224 -17.57 42.09 19.17
N ALA A 225 -16.69 42.93 19.70
CA ALA A 225 -16.81 43.71 20.93
C ALA A 225 -17.98 44.70 20.93
#